data_AF-A0A7M5V8Y1-F1
#
_entry.id   AF-A0A7M5V8Y1-F1
#
_cell.length_a   1.000
_cell.length_b   1.000
_cell.length_c   1.000
_cell.angle_alpha   90.00
_cell.angle_beta   90.00
_cell.angle_gamma   90.00
#
_symmetry.space_group_name_H-M   'P 1'
#
loop_
_entity.id
_entity.type
_entity.pdbx_description
1 polymer ?
#
loop_
_entity_poly.entity_id
_entity_poly.type
_entity_poly.pdbx_seq_one_letter_code
_entity_poly.pdbx_strand_id
1 'polypeptide(L)'
;RESCVSYGMFHQLRVDHGKEFYLMLGMQEIFENLRSRGDIQCYRQTESKKNLPVERFWVEMNGRVNYPLKTALVWLDNNNIFDINDEIQKYSVSRVSMAVAKYGAGICIRSWNEHHIRGRGKPRTIKDETNLLQPLRPTDLPNVLEAVDLYQQVYRGNLTMERDFGSDPLFDFPDLRQVRRAEFEQHFSMKDIFEDCLNFRSQLLGEAIVWYYQRTLELAR
;
A
#
# COMPACT_ATOMS: atom_id res chain seq x y z
N ARG A 1 9.48 5.00 -5.88
CA ARG A 1 10.17 6.29 -5.61
C ARG A 1 10.43 6.51 -4.12
N GLU A 2 9.38 6.65 -3.28
CA GLU A 2 9.53 6.94 -1.85
C GLU A 2 10.45 5.97 -1.09
N SER A 3 10.32 4.67 -1.33
CA SER A 3 11.19 3.65 -0.71
C SER A 3 12.67 3.85 -1.08
N CYS A 4 12.96 4.16 -2.34
CA CYS A 4 14.34 4.38 -2.81
C CYS A 4 14.91 5.71 -2.32
N VAL A 5 14.08 6.75 -2.13
CA VAL A 5 14.53 8.01 -1.49
C VAL A 5 14.85 7.77 0.00
N SER A 6 13.99 7.01 0.69
CA SER A 6 14.16 6.71 2.11
C SER A 6 15.34 5.78 2.41
N TYR A 7 15.63 4.84 1.51
CA TYR A 7 16.59 3.75 1.78
C TYR A 7 17.74 3.65 0.79
N GLY A 8 17.69 4.34 -0.34
CA GLY A 8 18.63 4.18 -1.46
C GLY A 8 18.18 3.16 -2.50
N MET A 9 18.93 3.05 -3.60
CA MET A 9 18.65 2.05 -4.64
C MET A 9 19.05 0.66 -4.17
N PHE A 10 18.10 -0.27 -4.08
CA PHE A 10 18.35 -1.66 -3.67
C PHE A 10 19.36 -2.34 -4.60
N HIS A 11 20.22 -3.22 -4.06
CA HIS A 11 21.16 -3.98 -4.90
C HIS A 11 20.45 -4.96 -5.84
N GLN A 12 19.42 -5.66 -5.36
CA GLN A 12 18.68 -6.61 -6.15
C GLN A 12 17.22 -6.64 -5.69
N LEU A 13 16.29 -6.49 -6.62
CA LEU A 13 14.88 -6.78 -6.35
C LEU A 13 14.61 -8.28 -6.49
N ARG A 14 13.80 -8.84 -5.59
CA ARG A 14 13.36 -10.24 -5.67
C ARG A 14 11.85 -10.28 -5.63
N VAL A 15 11.28 -10.84 -6.70
CA VAL A 15 9.83 -10.90 -6.91
C VAL A 15 9.47 -12.27 -7.47
N ASP A 16 8.21 -12.65 -7.37
CA ASP A 16 7.65 -13.78 -8.09
C ASP A 16 7.50 -13.48 -9.59
N HIS A 17 7.18 -14.52 -10.38
CA HIS A 17 6.98 -14.40 -11.82
C HIS A 17 5.62 -13.76 -12.19
N GLY A 18 5.40 -12.54 -11.70
CA GLY A 18 4.24 -11.71 -11.98
C GLY A 18 4.53 -10.61 -13.01
N LYS A 19 3.48 -10.15 -13.71
CA LYS A 19 3.56 -9.01 -14.64
C LYS A 19 3.43 -7.66 -13.94
N GLU A 20 2.83 -7.66 -12.76
CA GLU A 20 2.63 -6.51 -11.87
C GLU A 20 3.94 -5.83 -11.44
N PHE A 21 5.08 -6.54 -11.51
CA PHE A 21 6.39 -5.99 -11.16
C PHE A 21 7.13 -5.35 -12.33
N TYR A 22 6.65 -5.46 -13.57
CA TYR A 22 7.43 -5.09 -14.76
C TYR A 22 7.94 -3.65 -14.74
N LEU A 23 7.11 -2.69 -14.32
CA LEU A 23 7.53 -1.30 -14.18
C LEU A 23 8.68 -1.17 -13.16
N MET A 24 8.55 -1.80 -12.00
CA MET A 24 9.57 -1.76 -10.95
C MET A 24 10.88 -2.42 -11.39
N LEU A 25 10.80 -3.57 -12.07
CA LEU A 25 11.96 -4.29 -12.58
C LEU A 25 12.67 -3.49 -13.68
N GLY A 26 11.93 -2.88 -14.60
CA GLY A 26 12.50 -2.02 -15.63
C GLY A 26 13.15 -0.77 -15.06
N MET A 27 12.54 -0.13 -14.06
CA MET A 27 13.18 1.01 -13.38
C MET A 27 14.49 0.61 -12.67
N GLN A 28 14.52 -0.58 -12.08
CA GLN A 28 15.71 -1.11 -11.42
C GLN A 28 16.87 -1.37 -12.41
N GLU A 29 16.57 -1.74 -13.66
CA GLU A 29 17.55 -1.88 -14.73
C GLU A 29 17.99 -0.52 -15.30
N ILE A 30 17.04 0.37 -15.61
CA ILE A 30 17.34 1.69 -16.17
C ILE A 30 18.23 2.52 -15.24
N PHE A 31 18.00 2.42 -13.93
CA PHE A 31 18.77 3.13 -12.90
C PHE A 31 19.84 2.25 -12.25
N GLU A 32 20.39 1.26 -12.97
CA GLU A 32 21.41 0.35 -12.43
C GLU A 32 22.67 1.08 -11.92
N ASN A 33 22.98 2.24 -12.53
CA ASN A 33 24.12 3.10 -12.20
C ASN A 33 23.97 3.79 -10.84
N LEU A 34 22.75 3.86 -10.30
CA LEU A 34 22.47 4.40 -8.97
C LEU A 34 22.66 3.35 -7.86
N ARG A 35 22.92 2.08 -8.20
CA ARG A 35 23.19 1.01 -7.22
C ARG A 35 24.65 1.06 -6.77
N SER A 36 24.89 0.78 -5.50
CA SER A 36 26.27 0.64 -4.98
C SER A 36 26.96 -0.67 -5.37
N ARG A 37 26.23 -1.64 -5.94
CA ARG A 37 26.79 -2.91 -6.42
C ARG A 37 26.33 -3.24 -7.83
N GLY A 38 27.23 -3.06 -8.79
CA GLY A 38 27.02 -3.42 -10.20
C GLY A 38 27.27 -4.89 -10.53
N ASP A 39 27.92 -5.64 -9.62
CA ASP A 39 28.32 -7.04 -9.84
C ASP A 39 27.18 -8.06 -9.62
N ILE A 40 26.02 -7.59 -9.16
CA ILE A 40 24.81 -8.40 -8.95
C ILE A 40 23.76 -7.98 -9.98
N GLN A 41 23.02 -8.94 -10.52
CA GLN A 41 21.87 -8.66 -11.39
C GLN A 41 20.82 -7.77 -10.70
N CYS A 42 20.29 -6.79 -11.44
CA CYS A 42 19.31 -5.80 -10.99
C CYS A 42 18.10 -6.41 -10.29
N TYR A 43 17.59 -7.53 -10.79
CA TYR A 43 16.52 -8.27 -10.15
C TYR A 43 16.64 -9.77 -10.36
N ARG A 44 15.88 -10.54 -9.58
CA ARG A 44 15.67 -11.96 -9.76
C ARG A 44 14.19 -12.29 -9.62
N GLN A 45 13.63 -12.89 -10.65
CA GLN A 45 12.30 -13.48 -10.59
C GLN A 45 12.42 -14.94 -10.14
N THR A 46 11.55 -15.35 -9.22
CA THR A 46 11.51 -16.71 -8.70
C THR A 46 10.13 -17.31 -8.89
N GLU A 47 10.07 -18.58 -9.29
CA GLU A 47 8.79 -19.28 -9.41
C GLU A 47 8.14 -19.44 -8.02
N SER A 48 6.81 -19.27 -7.97
CA SER A 48 5.98 -19.30 -6.74
C SER A 48 6.10 -20.57 -5.89
N LYS A 49 6.75 -21.63 -6.39
CA LYS A 49 6.95 -22.90 -5.67
C LYS A 49 8.09 -22.87 -4.65
N LYS A 50 8.86 -21.78 -4.58
CA LYS A 50 10.02 -21.66 -3.69
C LYS A 50 9.68 -20.73 -2.52
N ASN A 51 9.33 -21.30 -1.36
CA ASN A 51 9.01 -20.57 -0.14
C ASN A 51 10.14 -19.59 0.26
N LEU A 52 10.04 -18.33 -0.16
CA LEU A 52 11.02 -17.31 0.19
C LEU A 52 10.80 -16.85 1.64
N PRO A 53 11.86 -16.47 2.39
CA PRO A 53 11.70 -15.91 3.74
C PRO A 53 10.73 -14.73 3.82
N VAL A 54 10.59 -13.93 2.74
CA VAL A 54 9.65 -12.81 2.65
C VAL A 54 8.19 -13.26 2.73
N GLU A 55 7.87 -14.48 2.31
CA GLU A 55 6.49 -15.01 2.37
C GLU A 55 5.98 -15.16 3.80
N ARG A 56 6.88 -15.32 4.78
CA ARG A 56 6.49 -15.38 6.20
C ARG A 56 5.85 -14.08 6.65
N PHE A 57 6.33 -12.94 6.14
CA PHE A 57 5.74 -11.64 6.46
C PHE A 57 4.32 -11.52 5.89
N TRP A 58 4.07 -12.09 4.71
CA TRP A 58 2.73 -12.07 4.11
C TRP A 58 1.72 -12.88 4.90
N VAL A 59 2.13 -13.98 5.54
CA VAL A 59 1.26 -14.72 6.48
C VAL A 59 0.83 -13.84 7.65
N GLU A 60 1.76 -13.06 8.23
CA GLU A 60 1.45 -12.12 9.31
C GLU A 60 0.54 -10.98 8.86
N MET A 61 0.82 -10.38 7.70
CA MET A 61 -0.02 -9.34 7.11
C MET A 61 -1.45 -9.85 6.85
N ASN A 62 -1.57 -11.07 6.34
CA ASN A 62 -2.87 -11.69 6.10
C ASN A 62 -3.65 -11.91 7.40
N GLY A 63 -3.02 -12.53 8.39
CA GLY A 63 -3.66 -12.84 9.67
C GLY A 63 -4.02 -11.60 10.49
N ARG A 64 -3.17 -10.58 10.49
CA ARG A 64 -3.32 -9.40 11.35
C ARG A 64 -4.06 -8.24 10.70
N VAL A 65 -4.11 -8.16 9.37
CA VAL A 65 -4.68 -7.01 8.66
C VAL A 65 -5.75 -7.43 7.68
N ASN A 66 -5.40 -8.30 6.72
CA ASN A 66 -6.31 -8.58 5.60
C ASN A 66 -7.54 -9.38 6.02
N TYR A 67 -7.40 -10.46 6.79
CA TYR A 67 -8.54 -11.29 7.16
C TYR A 67 -9.52 -10.59 8.10
N PRO A 68 -9.09 -9.85 9.15
CA PRO A 68 -10.02 -9.07 9.97
C PRO A 68 -10.82 -8.05 9.15
N LEU A 69 -10.15 -7.27 8.30
CA LEU A 69 -10.80 -6.25 7.48
C LEU A 69 -11.73 -6.87 6.43
N LYS A 70 -11.28 -7.93 5.74
CA LYS A 70 -12.11 -8.67 4.78
C LYS A 70 -13.36 -9.23 5.44
N THR A 71 -13.23 -9.79 6.64
CA THR A 71 -14.36 -10.34 7.41
C THR A 71 -15.38 -9.25 7.72
N ALA A 72 -14.93 -8.08 8.19
CA ALA A 72 -15.80 -6.94 8.44
C ALA A 72 -16.51 -6.45 7.15
N LEU A 73 -15.78 -6.29 6.05
CA LEU A 73 -16.34 -5.85 4.76
C LEU A 73 -17.38 -6.84 4.20
N VAL A 74 -17.09 -8.14 4.23
CA VAL A 74 -18.05 -9.18 3.81
C VAL A 74 -19.29 -9.17 4.69
N TRP A 75 -19.14 -8.94 5.99
CA TRP A 75 -20.30 -8.80 6.88
C TRP A 75 -21.15 -7.58 6.52
N LEU A 76 -20.52 -6.43 6.26
CA LEU A 76 -21.22 -5.19 5.90
C LEU A 76 -22.00 -5.34 4.57
N ASP A 77 -21.37 -5.98 3.58
CA ASP A 77 -21.98 -6.30 2.29
C ASP A 77 -23.19 -7.24 2.45
N ASN A 78 -23.01 -8.35 3.18
CA ASN A 78 -24.09 -9.31 3.46
C ASN A 78 -25.28 -8.70 4.24
N ASN A 79 -25.06 -7.60 4.95
CA ASN A 79 -26.10 -6.88 5.71
C ASN A 79 -26.59 -5.62 4.97
N ASN A 80 -26.23 -5.42 3.71
CA ASN A 80 -26.64 -4.29 2.86
C ASN A 80 -26.36 -2.91 3.49
N ILE A 81 -25.22 -2.77 4.19
CA ILE A 81 -24.83 -1.49 4.79
C ILE A 81 -24.41 -0.47 3.72
N PHE A 82 -23.86 -0.95 2.61
CA PHE A 82 -23.57 -0.16 1.43
C PHE A 82 -23.95 -0.94 0.16
N ASP A 83 -24.18 -0.22 -0.92
CA ASP A 83 -24.39 -0.78 -2.25
C ASP A 83 -23.12 -0.59 -3.09
N ILE A 84 -22.47 -1.71 -3.41
CA ILE A 84 -21.26 -1.71 -4.25
C ILE A 84 -21.56 -1.40 -5.71
N ASN A 85 -22.80 -1.10 -6.12
CA ASN A 85 -23.11 -0.60 -7.45
C ASN A 85 -23.10 0.94 -7.53
N ASP A 86 -23.22 1.62 -6.39
CA ASP A 86 -23.10 3.08 -6.31
C ASP A 86 -21.63 3.51 -6.34
N GLU A 87 -21.27 4.40 -7.28
CA GLU A 87 -19.87 4.81 -7.50
C GLU A 87 -19.27 5.58 -6.31
N ILE A 88 -20.09 6.33 -5.57
CA ILE A 88 -19.64 7.14 -4.44
C ILE A 88 -19.49 6.25 -3.21
N GLN A 89 -20.35 5.24 -3.04
CA GLN A 89 -20.21 4.22 -2.01
C GLN A 89 -19.02 3.32 -2.28
N LYS A 90 -18.80 2.85 -3.52
CA LYS A 90 -17.55 2.16 -3.92
C LYS A 90 -16.32 2.95 -3.50
N TYR A 91 -16.31 4.24 -3.84
CA TYR A 91 -15.23 5.14 -3.47
C TYR A 91 -15.07 5.21 -1.94
N SER A 92 -16.16 5.44 -1.22
CA SER A 92 -16.15 5.57 0.26
C SER A 92 -15.65 4.29 0.94
N VAL A 93 -16.13 3.12 0.52
CA VAL A 93 -15.67 1.80 0.98
C VAL A 93 -14.17 1.65 0.74
N SER A 94 -13.69 1.93 -0.48
CA SER A 94 -12.27 1.85 -0.83
C SER A 94 -11.44 2.78 0.03
N ARG A 95 -11.80 4.06 0.12
CA ARG A 95 -11.04 5.06 0.88
C ARG A 95 -10.90 4.73 2.36
N VAL A 96 -12.01 4.38 3.01
CA VAL A 96 -12.01 4.10 4.45
C VAL A 96 -11.28 2.78 4.72
N SER A 97 -11.59 1.72 3.97
CA SER A 97 -10.94 0.41 4.17
C SER A 97 -9.44 0.46 3.89
N MET A 98 -8.99 1.17 2.85
CA MET A 98 -7.56 1.37 2.58
C MET A 98 -6.86 2.15 3.69
N ALA A 99 -7.50 3.17 4.27
CA ALA A 99 -6.93 3.93 5.37
C ALA A 99 -6.75 3.05 6.62
N VAL A 100 -7.75 2.23 6.95
CA VAL A 100 -7.71 1.26 8.05
C VAL A 100 -6.65 0.19 7.79
N ALA A 101 -6.58 -0.36 6.57
CA ALA A 101 -5.56 -1.32 6.17
C ALA A 101 -4.15 -0.73 6.28
N LYS A 102 -3.95 0.52 5.84
CA LYS A 102 -2.66 1.23 5.93
C LYS A 102 -2.24 1.42 7.39
N TYR A 103 -3.18 1.77 8.27
CA TYR A 103 -2.91 1.87 9.70
C TYR A 103 -2.48 0.52 10.30
N GLY A 104 -3.25 -0.54 10.04
CA GLY A 104 -2.95 -1.90 10.48
C GLY A 104 -1.61 -2.43 9.95
N ALA A 105 -1.33 -2.21 8.66
CA ALA A 105 -0.06 -2.54 8.02
C ALA A 105 1.11 -1.84 8.73
N GLY A 106 0.95 -0.56 9.09
CA GLY A 106 1.95 0.19 9.84
C GLY A 106 2.28 -0.45 11.19
N ILE A 107 1.27 -0.91 11.94
CA ILE A 107 1.47 -1.64 13.20
C ILE A 107 2.21 -2.95 12.95
N CYS A 108 1.75 -3.73 11.97
CA CYS A 108 2.34 -5.04 11.65
C CYS A 108 3.81 -4.91 11.25
N ILE A 109 4.16 -3.97 10.36
CA ILE A 109 5.53 -3.68 9.92
C ILE A 109 6.41 -3.27 11.10
N ARG A 110 5.92 -2.40 11.99
CA ARG A 110 6.69 -1.99 13.19
C ARG A 110 6.97 -3.18 14.10
N SER A 111 5.93 -3.94 14.45
CA SER A 111 6.08 -5.14 15.28
C SER A 111 7.03 -6.16 14.65
N TRP A 112 6.91 -6.38 13.35
CA TRP A 112 7.80 -7.26 12.59
C TRP A 112 9.25 -6.77 12.56
N ASN A 113 9.52 -5.47 12.53
CA ASN A 113 10.91 -5.01 12.51
C ASN A 113 11.56 -4.95 13.91
N GLU A 114 10.76 -4.93 14.98
CA GLU A 114 11.23 -4.88 16.37
C GLU A 114 11.42 -6.24 17.05
N HIS A 115 10.83 -7.33 16.51
CA HIS A 115 10.92 -8.63 17.15
C HIS A 115 12.35 -9.19 17.12
N HIS A 116 12.70 -9.96 18.15
CA HIS A 116 14.00 -10.61 18.23
C HIS A 116 13.96 -11.98 17.54
N ILE A 117 14.88 -12.20 16.60
CA ILE A 117 15.09 -13.50 15.96
C ILE A 117 16.24 -14.20 16.69
N ARG A 118 15.95 -15.36 17.30
CA ARG A 118 16.93 -16.14 18.06
C ARG A 118 18.17 -16.41 17.20
N GLY A 119 19.34 -16.02 17.72
CA GLY A 119 20.63 -16.20 17.04
C GLY A 119 20.90 -15.23 15.88
N ARG A 120 20.02 -14.26 15.60
CA ARG A 120 20.25 -13.22 14.58
C ARG A 120 20.13 -11.80 15.10
N GLY A 121 19.27 -11.54 16.09
CA GLY A 121 19.02 -10.19 16.60
C GLY A 121 17.71 -9.59 16.06
N LYS A 122 17.58 -8.26 16.14
CA LYS A 122 16.39 -7.55 15.67
C LYS A 122 16.55 -7.11 14.20
N PRO A 123 15.57 -7.32 13.32
CA PRO A 123 15.65 -6.91 11.92
C PRO A 123 16.03 -5.43 11.73
N ARG A 124 15.47 -4.52 12.53
CA ARG A 124 15.83 -3.10 12.47
C ARG A 124 17.32 -2.87 12.74
N THR A 125 17.83 -3.41 13.84
CA THR A 125 19.25 -3.27 14.21
C THR A 125 20.17 -3.84 13.13
N ILE A 126 19.86 -5.04 12.63
CA ILE A 126 20.63 -5.69 11.55
C ILE A 126 20.64 -4.80 10.30
N LYS A 127 19.48 -4.22 9.93
CA LYS A 127 19.41 -3.30 8.79
C LYS A 127 20.32 -2.10 9.00
N ASP A 128 20.23 -1.43 10.15
CA ASP A 128 21.00 -0.21 10.41
C ASP A 128 22.52 -0.47 10.39
N GLU A 129 22.95 -1.65 10.86
CA GLU A 129 24.35 -2.09 10.85
C GLU A 129 24.87 -2.54 9.47
N THR A 130 23.97 -2.99 8.58
CA THR A 130 24.34 -3.58 7.28
C THR A 130 23.90 -2.77 6.07
N ASN A 131 23.36 -1.56 6.27
CA ASN A 131 22.88 -0.71 5.19
C ASN A 131 24.05 -0.14 4.38
N LEU A 132 24.24 -0.65 3.17
CA LEU A 132 25.26 -0.21 2.21
C LEU A 132 24.66 0.52 1.00
N LEU A 133 23.42 0.98 1.12
CA LEU A 133 22.71 1.66 0.05
C LEU A 133 23.08 3.14 0.02
N GLN A 134 23.18 3.71 -1.19
CA GLN A 134 23.49 5.13 -1.39
C GLN A 134 22.24 5.98 -1.25
N PRO A 135 22.29 7.12 -0.54
CA PRO A 135 21.17 8.06 -0.47
C PRO A 135 20.78 8.56 -1.86
N LEU A 136 19.48 8.72 -2.09
CA LEU A 136 18.93 9.27 -3.34
C LEU A 136 18.06 10.48 -3.05
N ARG A 137 18.12 11.47 -3.94
CA ARG A 137 17.21 12.62 -3.93
C ARG A 137 15.95 12.26 -4.72
N PRO A 138 14.79 12.87 -4.40
CA PRO A 138 13.59 12.69 -5.20
C PRO A 138 13.80 12.97 -6.69
N THR A 139 14.64 13.96 -7.03
CA THR A 139 14.98 14.34 -8.41
C THR A 139 15.78 13.29 -9.17
N ASP A 140 16.40 12.35 -8.48
CA ASP A 140 17.21 11.29 -9.11
C ASP A 140 16.32 10.17 -9.69
N LEU A 141 15.02 10.16 -9.36
CA LEU A 141 14.07 9.13 -9.76
C LEU A 141 12.79 9.75 -10.32
N PRO A 142 12.20 9.14 -11.37
CA PRO A 142 10.97 9.61 -11.96
C PRO A 142 9.79 9.48 -10.99
N ASN A 143 8.79 10.35 -11.18
CA ASN A 143 7.45 10.15 -10.66
C ASN A 143 6.75 8.97 -11.40
N VAL A 144 5.52 8.62 -10.99
CA VAL A 144 4.83 7.44 -11.54
C VAL A 144 4.58 7.57 -13.05
N LEU A 145 4.12 8.73 -13.51
CA LEU A 145 3.82 8.97 -14.93
C LEU A 145 5.11 8.97 -15.75
N GLU A 146 6.15 9.66 -15.28
CA GLU A 146 7.47 9.67 -15.91
C GLU A 146 8.08 8.26 -15.99
N ALA A 147 7.89 7.44 -14.96
CA ALA A 147 8.39 6.06 -14.92
C ALA A 147 7.69 5.17 -15.95
N VAL A 148 6.37 5.33 -16.09
CA VAL A 148 5.57 4.63 -17.11
C VAL A 148 6.04 5.03 -18.50
N ASP A 149 6.12 6.32 -18.79
CA ASP A 149 6.56 6.84 -20.09
C ASP A 149 7.97 6.32 -20.42
N LEU A 150 8.90 6.42 -19.46
CA LEU A 150 10.27 5.94 -19.64
C LEU A 150 10.33 4.44 -19.90
N TYR A 151 9.56 3.64 -19.17
CA TYR A 151 9.47 2.19 -19.39
C TYR A 151 8.97 1.87 -20.80
N GLN A 152 7.89 2.52 -21.24
CA GLN A 152 7.32 2.27 -22.57
C GLN A 152 8.25 2.74 -23.69
N GLN A 153 9.01 3.82 -23.48
CA GLN A 153 10.01 4.27 -24.42
C GLN A 153 11.16 3.28 -24.56
N VAL A 154 11.71 2.79 -23.45
CA VAL A 154 12.87 1.88 -23.44
C VAL A 154 12.50 0.48 -23.92
N TYR A 155 11.43 -0.11 -23.38
CA TYR A 155 11.08 -1.51 -23.62
C TYR A 155 10.02 -1.71 -24.71
N ARG A 156 9.48 -0.63 -25.29
CA ARG A 156 8.40 -0.66 -26.31
C ARG A 156 7.17 -1.47 -25.86
N GLY A 157 6.95 -1.57 -24.56
CA GLY A 157 5.82 -2.28 -23.95
C GLY A 157 4.62 -1.37 -23.69
N ASN A 158 3.47 -1.97 -23.40
CA ASN A 158 2.28 -1.27 -22.93
C ASN A 158 1.97 -1.69 -21.49
N LEU A 159 1.90 -0.71 -20.59
CA LEU A 159 1.48 -0.91 -19.21
C LEU A 159 0.00 -0.55 -19.08
N THR A 160 -0.75 -1.40 -18.38
CA THR A 160 -2.12 -1.06 -17.97
C THR A 160 -2.04 -0.12 -16.78
N MET A 161 -2.61 1.07 -16.91
CA MET A 161 -2.73 2.01 -15.80
C MET A 161 -3.78 1.51 -14.80
N GLU A 162 -3.49 1.72 -13.50
CA GLU A 162 -4.44 1.46 -12.43
C GLU A 162 -5.73 2.26 -12.67
N ARG A 163 -6.88 1.62 -12.43
CA ARG A 163 -8.19 2.27 -12.50
C ARG A 163 -8.70 2.48 -11.09
N ASP A 164 -9.32 3.64 -10.87
CA ASP A 164 -9.94 3.93 -9.59
C ASP A 164 -11.11 2.97 -9.31
N PHE A 165 -11.28 2.64 -8.03
CA PHE A 165 -12.42 1.88 -7.55
C PHE A 165 -13.48 2.83 -7.00
N GLY A 166 -14.49 3.12 -7.81
CA GLY A 166 -15.47 4.17 -7.54
C GLY A 166 -14.97 5.56 -7.96
N SER A 167 -15.85 6.55 -7.87
CA SER A 167 -15.56 7.93 -8.29
C SER A 167 -15.79 8.92 -7.14
N ASP A 168 -14.84 9.82 -6.90
CA ASP A 168 -14.99 10.92 -5.94
C ASP A 168 -15.61 12.14 -6.63
N PRO A 169 -16.85 12.54 -6.32
CA PRO A 169 -17.43 13.75 -6.92
C PRO A 169 -16.69 15.02 -6.47
N LEU A 170 -15.88 14.95 -5.41
CA LEU A 170 -15.07 16.06 -4.92
C LEU A 170 -13.67 16.09 -5.54
N PHE A 171 -13.35 15.25 -6.53
CA PHE A 171 -11.99 15.10 -7.06
C PHE A 171 -11.36 16.44 -7.48
N ASP A 172 -12.11 17.26 -8.23
CA ASP A 172 -11.69 18.58 -8.71
C ASP A 172 -11.81 19.69 -7.65
N PHE A 173 -12.29 19.37 -6.45
CA PHE A 173 -12.55 20.31 -5.36
C PHE A 173 -11.65 20.00 -4.15
N PRO A 174 -10.34 20.33 -4.22
CA PRO A 174 -9.37 19.98 -3.17
C PRO A 174 -9.75 20.52 -1.78
N ASP A 175 -10.31 21.72 -1.72
CA ASP A 175 -10.74 22.34 -0.46
C ASP A 175 -11.85 21.52 0.22
N LEU A 176 -12.85 21.06 -0.56
CA LEU A 176 -13.93 20.23 -0.05
C LEU A 176 -13.45 18.84 0.38
N ARG A 177 -12.48 18.27 -0.33
CA ARG A 177 -11.82 17.02 0.11
C ARG A 177 -11.08 17.21 1.43
N GLN A 178 -10.44 18.36 1.62
CA GLN A 178 -9.76 18.69 2.87
C GLN A 178 -10.76 18.85 4.02
N VAL A 179 -11.89 19.53 3.80
CA VAL A 179 -12.98 19.65 4.77
C VAL A 179 -13.49 18.27 5.17
N ARG A 180 -13.90 17.42 4.20
CA ARG A 180 -14.35 16.05 4.46
C ARG A 180 -13.33 15.25 5.27
N ARG A 181 -12.05 15.36 4.92
CA ARG A 181 -10.97 14.66 5.62
C ARG A 181 -10.80 15.16 7.06
N ALA A 182 -10.76 16.46 7.27
CA ALA A 182 -10.55 17.05 8.59
C ALA A 182 -11.69 16.70 9.53
N GLU A 183 -12.94 16.75 9.05
CA GLU A 183 -14.11 16.34 9.82
C GLU A 183 -14.11 14.84 10.09
N PHE A 184 -13.77 14.01 9.11
CA PHE A 184 -13.66 12.56 9.32
C PHE A 184 -12.69 12.23 10.46
N GLU A 185 -11.54 12.89 10.49
CA GLU A 185 -10.50 12.70 11.53
C GLU A 185 -10.94 13.19 12.93
N GLN A 186 -11.97 14.05 13.02
CA GLN A 186 -12.58 14.45 14.29
C GLN A 186 -13.58 13.41 14.81
N HIS A 187 -14.25 12.67 13.92
CA HIS A 187 -15.27 11.70 14.26
C HIS A 187 -14.74 10.28 14.44
N PHE A 188 -13.70 9.91 13.68
CA PHE A 188 -13.24 8.53 13.59
C PHE A 188 -11.74 8.39 13.80
N SER A 189 -11.38 7.45 14.67
CA SER A 189 -10.01 7.01 14.89
C SER A 189 -9.72 5.78 14.04
N MET A 190 -8.68 5.84 13.19
CA MET A 190 -8.19 4.67 12.43
C MET A 190 -7.81 3.51 13.35
N LYS A 191 -7.31 3.84 14.55
CA LYS A 191 -6.96 2.85 15.57
C LYS A 191 -8.21 2.10 16.03
N ASP A 192 -9.25 2.83 16.39
CA ASP A 192 -10.43 2.24 17.01
C ASP A 192 -11.21 1.43 15.98
N ILE A 193 -11.32 1.91 14.72
CA ILE A 193 -11.90 1.12 13.62
C ILE A 193 -11.10 -0.17 13.38
N PHE A 194 -9.77 -0.09 13.38
CA PHE A 194 -8.93 -1.26 13.17
C PHE A 194 -9.05 -2.27 14.31
N GLU A 195 -9.03 -1.81 15.56
CA GLU A 195 -9.24 -2.65 16.75
C GLU A 195 -10.64 -3.28 16.76
N ASP A 196 -11.66 -2.58 16.27
CA ASP A 196 -13.00 -3.15 16.09
C ASP A 196 -12.98 -4.35 15.13
N CYS A 197 -12.33 -4.16 13.97
CA CYS A 197 -12.17 -5.22 12.96
C CYS A 197 -11.38 -6.42 13.52
N LEU A 198 -10.32 -6.18 14.32
CA LEU A 198 -9.54 -7.24 14.96
C LEU A 198 -10.37 -8.08 15.93
N ASN A 199 -11.38 -7.47 16.57
CA ASN A 199 -12.30 -8.15 17.48
C ASN A 199 -13.52 -8.74 16.76
N PHE A 200 -13.43 -8.94 15.43
CA PHE A 200 -14.51 -9.48 14.60
C PHE A 200 -15.82 -8.68 14.68
N ARG A 201 -15.70 -7.38 14.96
CA ARG A 201 -16.80 -6.42 14.89
C ARG A 201 -16.61 -5.55 13.65
N SER A 202 -17.73 -5.08 13.11
CA SER A 202 -17.82 -4.33 11.86
C SER A 202 -18.49 -2.97 12.03
N GLN A 203 -18.90 -2.64 13.27
CA GLN A 203 -19.76 -1.49 13.55
C GLN A 203 -19.04 -0.18 13.20
N LEU A 204 -17.83 0.04 13.75
CA LEU A 204 -17.12 1.30 13.52
C LEU A 204 -16.70 1.46 12.06
N LEU A 205 -16.37 0.36 11.37
CA LEU A 205 -16.05 0.40 9.95
C LEU A 205 -17.29 0.79 9.12
N GLY A 206 -18.45 0.20 9.42
CA GLY A 206 -19.71 0.52 8.76
C GLY A 206 -20.14 1.96 8.98
N GLU A 207 -20.12 2.43 10.23
CA GLU A 207 -20.44 3.82 10.59
C GLU A 207 -19.51 4.81 9.88
N ALA A 208 -18.20 4.52 9.83
CA ALA A 208 -17.23 5.35 9.14
C ALA A 208 -17.47 5.41 7.62
N ILE A 209 -17.78 4.28 6.98
CA ILE A 209 -18.09 4.23 5.54
C ILE A 209 -19.35 5.02 5.22
N VAL A 210 -20.43 4.81 5.97
CA VAL A 210 -21.72 5.49 5.77
C VAL A 210 -21.56 7.00 6.00
N TRP A 211 -20.86 7.40 7.06
CA TRP A 211 -20.58 8.82 7.31
C TRP A 211 -19.76 9.42 6.16
N TYR A 212 -18.71 8.73 5.68
CA TYR A 212 -17.86 9.25 4.60
C TYR A 212 -18.67 9.45 3.30
N TYR A 213 -19.55 8.51 3.00
CA TYR A 213 -20.48 8.59 1.87
C TYR A 213 -21.46 9.77 2.02
N GLN A 214 -22.17 9.86 3.14
CA GLN A 214 -23.14 10.94 3.39
C GLN A 214 -22.47 12.31 3.32
N ARG A 215 -21.31 12.45 3.95
CA ARG A 215 -20.59 13.73 3.95
C ARG A 215 -20.08 14.09 2.55
N THR A 216 -19.69 13.10 1.76
CA THR A 216 -19.33 13.30 0.35
C THR A 216 -20.52 13.84 -0.46
N LEU A 217 -21.72 13.27 -0.25
CA LEU A 217 -22.93 13.75 -0.92
C LEU A 217 -23.32 15.16 -0.50
N GLU A 218 -23.20 15.51 0.78
CA GLU A 218 -23.51 16.84 1.28
C GLU A 218 -22.62 17.92 0.68
N LEU A 219 -21.32 17.65 0.57
CA LEU A 219 -20.35 18.60 0.01
C LEU A 219 -20.43 18.68 -1.52
N ALA A 220 -20.98 17.68 -2.19
CA ALA A 220 -21.13 17.65 -3.65
C ALA A 220 -22.42 18.34 -4.14
N ARG A 221 -23.29 18.79 -3.23
CA ARG A 221 -24.50 19.57 -3.54
C ARG A 221 -24.18 21.07 -3.65
#